data_AF-A0A7C4FB81-F1
#
_entry.id   AF-A0A7C4FB81-F1
#
_cell.length_a   1.000
_cell.length_b   1.000
_cell.length_c   1.000
_cell.angle_alpha   90.00
_cell.angle_beta   90.00
_cell.angle_gamma   90.00
#
_symmetry.space_group_name_H-M   'P 1'
#
loop_
_entity.id
_entity.type
_entity.pdbx_description
1 polymer ?
#
loop_
_entity_poly.entity_id
_entity_poly.type
_entity_poly.pdbx_seq_one_letter_code
_entity_poly.pdbx_strand_id
1 'polypeptide(L)'
;MHTLAMMGNSFGKATVCFEPQGKKIEVEHGLTLLDAARIAGVGIRSDCGGRGICGKCLVVVKDQKGLSPPSDNEVRLLSSARLKAGYRLACQSVVEGDVTVFIPPESRLEARRILAEGLSRWFELDPAVRSVRVVLAKPSLLDTTPDFERLFNALKERGLGEIKIEHELMQRLPTILREANWNVEVILWMDEEVIAVERGSGERGVYGAAVDIGTSKLVLHLVDLRSGETLSVKMAENPQLVYGEDIISRINYAAFEEGGLARLQRLVIEAINSLIEDACREAGIERDRIYEVTVVGNTAMHHIFLGYSPKQLAVAPYVAVVRRSVSVKARQLGIKVYELANVFVLPNIAGFVGADAVADVLATGIYESDNMSILIDVGTNSEVFVGNREDIVSCSTPAGPAFEGMHLEHG
;
A
#
# COMPACT_ATOMS: atom_id res chain seq x y z
N MET A 1 -7.18 -53.09 -5.24
CA MET A 1 -7.74 -53.39 -3.91
C MET A 1 -6.61 -53.34 -2.89
N HIS A 2 -6.48 -52.25 -2.15
CA HIS A 2 -5.97 -52.27 -0.78
C HIS A 2 -6.46 -50.99 -0.10
N THR A 3 -7.55 -51.17 0.63
CA THR A 3 -8.19 -50.19 1.48
C THR A 3 -7.30 -49.96 2.70
N LEU A 4 -6.96 -48.71 3.02
CA LEU A 4 -6.48 -48.33 4.35
C LEU A 4 -7.35 -47.19 4.86
N ALA A 5 -8.23 -47.62 5.76
CA ALA A 5 -9.15 -46.93 6.65
C ALA A 5 -8.95 -45.41 6.85
N MET A 6 -10.01 -44.66 6.54
CA MET A 6 -10.30 -43.43 7.24
C MET A 6 -10.55 -43.73 8.72
N MET A 7 -9.60 -43.37 9.58
CA MET A 7 -9.83 -43.22 11.00
C MET A 7 -10.23 -41.77 11.25
N GLY A 8 -11.53 -41.54 11.42
CA GLY A 8 -12.05 -40.30 11.96
C GLY A 8 -11.62 -40.19 13.42
N ASN A 9 -10.61 -39.37 13.70
CA ASN A 9 -10.41 -38.81 15.02
C ASN A 9 -11.17 -37.48 15.05
N SER A 10 -12.24 -37.41 15.83
CA SER A 10 -12.82 -36.14 16.25
C SER A 10 -11.78 -35.42 17.12
N PHE A 11 -10.92 -34.60 16.50
CA PHE A 11 -10.03 -33.71 17.25
C PHE A 11 -10.91 -32.77 18.08
N GLY A 12 -10.64 -32.70 19.39
CA GLY A 12 -11.31 -31.75 20.27
C GLY A 12 -11.18 -30.34 19.71
N LYS A 13 -12.15 -29.48 20.02
CA LYS A 13 -12.06 -28.05 19.71
C LYS A 13 -11.69 -27.29 20.96
N ALA A 14 -10.88 -26.25 20.79
CA ALA A 14 -10.43 -25.37 21.84
C ALA A 14 -10.65 -23.91 21.45
N THR A 15 -11.00 -23.09 22.44
CA THR A 15 -11.09 -21.64 22.30
C THR A 15 -9.76 -21.00 22.66
N VAL A 16 -9.18 -20.24 21.72
CA VAL A 16 -7.97 -19.45 21.93
C VAL A 16 -8.34 -17.97 21.99
N CYS A 17 -7.99 -17.30 23.09
CA CYS A 17 -8.21 -15.86 23.28
C CYS A 17 -6.87 -15.12 23.25
N PHE A 18 -6.70 -14.18 22.33
CA PHE A 18 -5.49 -13.36 22.17
C PHE A 18 -5.67 -11.98 22.81
N GLU A 19 -4.85 -11.69 23.81
CA GLU A 19 -4.77 -10.42 24.53
C GLU A 19 -3.51 -9.63 24.10
N PRO A 20 -3.56 -8.28 24.04
CA PRO A 20 -4.63 -7.38 24.52
C PRO A 20 -5.75 -7.11 23.50
N GLN A 21 -5.73 -7.76 22.33
CA GLN A 21 -6.64 -7.46 21.22
C GLN A 21 -8.06 -8.01 21.43
N GLY A 22 -8.28 -8.85 22.44
CA GLY A 22 -9.56 -9.47 22.77
C GLY A 22 -10.10 -10.43 21.70
N LYS A 23 -9.26 -10.86 20.74
CA LYS A 23 -9.68 -11.73 19.63
C LYS A 23 -9.82 -13.16 20.11
N LYS A 24 -11.00 -13.75 19.90
CA LYS A 24 -11.31 -15.15 20.25
C LYS A 24 -11.59 -15.96 19.00
N ILE A 25 -10.97 -17.13 18.90
CA ILE A 25 -11.20 -18.08 17.82
C ILE A 25 -11.35 -19.50 18.36
N GLU A 26 -12.05 -20.35 17.61
CA GLU A 26 -12.16 -21.77 17.88
C GLU A 26 -11.25 -22.53 16.90
N VAL A 27 -10.36 -23.38 17.42
CA VAL A 27 -9.39 -24.15 16.63
C VAL A 27 -9.46 -25.62 16.97
N GLU A 28 -9.05 -26.47 16.03
CA GLU A 28 -8.84 -27.89 16.29
C GLU A 28 -7.60 -28.10 17.17
N HIS A 29 -7.67 -29.09 18.06
CA HIS A 29 -6.51 -29.52 18.83
C HIS A 29 -5.37 -29.95 17.90
N GLY A 30 -4.13 -29.69 18.32
CA GLY A 30 -2.94 -30.06 17.55
C GLY A 30 -2.34 -28.92 16.73
N LEU A 31 -3.05 -27.80 16.57
CA LEU A 31 -2.49 -26.58 15.98
C LEU A 31 -1.56 -25.86 16.97
N THR A 32 -0.54 -25.17 16.45
CA THR A 32 0.30 -24.30 17.28
C THR A 32 -0.40 -22.99 17.60
N LEU A 33 -0.01 -22.32 18.68
CA LEU A 33 -0.48 -20.97 18.97
C LEU A 33 -0.15 -19.97 17.85
N LEU A 34 0.95 -20.19 17.11
CA LEU A 34 1.29 -19.37 15.95
C LEU A 34 0.31 -19.60 14.79
N ASP A 35 -0.09 -20.84 14.53
CA ASP A 35 -1.08 -21.14 13.47
C ASP A 35 -2.46 -20.62 13.85
N ALA A 36 -2.86 -20.78 15.11
CA ALA A 36 -4.06 -20.15 15.65
C ALA A 36 -4.04 -18.62 15.49
N ALA A 37 -2.91 -17.97 15.77
CA ALA A 37 -2.77 -16.52 15.59
C ALA A 37 -2.90 -16.09 14.12
N ARG A 38 -2.32 -16.86 13.18
CA ARG A 38 -2.46 -16.63 11.73
C ARG A 38 -3.92 -16.70 11.28
N ILE A 39 -4.65 -17.71 11.74
CA ILE A 39 -6.09 -17.87 11.45
C ILE A 39 -6.89 -16.69 12.02
N ALA A 40 -6.55 -16.22 13.22
CA ALA A 40 -7.20 -15.07 13.85
C ALA A 40 -6.85 -13.71 13.22
N GLY A 41 -5.91 -13.67 12.26
CA GLY A 41 -5.32 -12.42 11.77
C GLY A 41 -4.66 -11.63 12.91
N VAL A 42 -3.97 -12.32 13.80
CA VAL A 42 -3.21 -11.78 14.93
C VAL A 42 -1.72 -11.92 14.62
N GLY A 43 -1.02 -10.80 14.53
CA GLY A 43 0.39 -10.77 14.16
C GLY A 43 1.31 -11.12 15.34
N ILE A 44 1.94 -12.29 15.28
CA ILE A 44 3.04 -12.69 16.18
C ILE A 44 4.33 -12.81 15.35
N ARG A 45 5.39 -12.17 15.81
CA ARG A 45 6.71 -12.19 15.15
C ARG A 45 7.20 -13.63 14.95
N SER A 46 7.60 -13.99 13.73
CA SER A 46 8.02 -15.36 13.40
C SER A 46 9.12 -15.42 12.31
N ASP A 47 10.28 -14.84 12.60
CA ASP A 47 11.42 -14.71 11.68
C ASP A 47 11.94 -16.07 11.14
N CYS A 48 11.79 -17.16 11.90
CA CYS A 48 12.20 -18.51 11.44
C CYS A 48 11.08 -19.32 10.79
N GLY A 49 9.93 -18.71 10.50
CA GLY A 49 8.78 -19.40 9.90
C GLY A 49 8.15 -20.48 10.77
N GLY A 50 8.42 -20.51 12.07
CA GLY A 50 7.86 -21.49 13.01
C GLY A 50 8.78 -22.68 13.33
N ARG A 51 10.03 -22.67 12.86
CA ARG A 51 11.00 -23.77 13.10
C ARG A 51 11.53 -23.89 14.54
N GLY A 52 11.17 -22.97 15.43
CA GLY A 52 11.60 -23.01 16.83
C GLY A 52 13.08 -22.69 17.06
N ILE A 53 13.73 -21.94 16.17
CA ILE A 53 15.17 -21.64 16.26
C ILE A 53 15.52 -20.18 16.60
N CYS A 54 14.60 -19.23 16.41
CA CYS A 54 14.90 -17.80 16.63
C CYS A 54 14.48 -17.26 18.00
N GLY A 55 13.56 -17.93 18.70
CA GLY A 55 13.08 -17.49 20.03
C GLY A 55 12.19 -16.24 20.05
N LYS A 56 11.78 -15.71 18.89
CA LYS A 56 11.10 -14.39 18.78
C LYS A 56 9.57 -14.42 18.83
N CYS A 57 8.95 -15.59 18.64
CA CYS A 57 7.49 -15.76 18.68
C CYS A 57 6.95 -15.87 20.11
N LEU A 58 7.43 -15.01 21.01
CA LEU A 58 7.14 -15.09 22.44
C LEU A 58 5.65 -14.86 22.71
N VAL A 59 5.09 -15.65 23.61
CA VAL A 59 3.77 -15.42 24.19
C VAL A 59 3.84 -15.68 25.68
N VAL A 60 2.93 -15.05 26.44
CA VAL A 60 2.80 -15.26 27.87
C VAL A 60 1.45 -15.90 28.15
N VAL A 61 1.48 -17.06 28.79
CA VAL A 61 0.30 -17.85 29.10
C VAL A 61 0.30 -18.15 30.59
N LYS A 62 -0.66 -17.56 31.32
CA LYS A 62 -0.77 -17.68 32.78
C LYS A 62 -1.30 -19.06 33.20
N ASP A 63 -2.32 -19.57 32.51
CA ASP A 63 -2.82 -20.93 32.68
C ASP A 63 -2.47 -21.76 31.44
N GLN A 64 -1.48 -22.66 31.59
CA GLN A 64 -0.93 -23.46 30.49
C GLN A 64 -1.58 -24.84 30.36
N LYS A 65 -2.65 -25.14 31.11
CA LYS A 65 -3.31 -26.47 31.07
C LYS A 65 -3.86 -26.83 29.69
N GLY A 66 -4.21 -25.83 28.88
CA GLY A 66 -4.68 -25.99 27.50
C GLY A 66 -3.56 -26.11 26.46
N LEU A 67 -2.29 -26.24 26.87
CA LEU A 67 -1.14 -26.32 25.98
C LEU A 67 -0.29 -27.56 26.24
N SER A 68 0.41 -28.00 25.19
CA SER A 68 1.45 -29.00 25.31
C SER A 68 2.56 -28.57 26.29
N PRO A 69 3.27 -29.54 26.91
CA PRO A 69 4.49 -29.25 27.66
C PRO A 69 5.53 -28.48 26.84
N PRO A 70 6.42 -27.71 27.49
CA PRO A 70 7.50 -27.00 26.79
C PRO A 70 8.38 -27.95 25.97
N SER A 71 8.62 -27.62 24.70
CA SER A 71 9.51 -28.41 23.84
C SER A 71 10.99 -28.20 24.19
N ASP A 72 11.88 -29.10 23.72
CA ASP A 72 13.33 -28.96 23.92
C ASP A 72 13.88 -27.63 23.36
N ASN A 73 13.30 -27.14 22.27
CA ASN A 73 13.66 -25.85 21.68
C ASN A 73 13.24 -24.69 22.58
N GLU A 74 12.06 -24.78 23.21
CA GLU A 74 11.62 -23.79 24.20
C GLU A 74 12.56 -23.78 25.42
N VAL A 75 12.97 -24.95 25.91
CA VAL A 75 13.90 -25.06 27.05
C VAL A 75 15.29 -24.53 26.72
N ARG A 76 15.76 -24.69 25.48
CA ARG A 76 17.06 -24.15 25.03
C ARG A 76 17.05 -22.64 24.85
N LEU A 77 15.98 -22.10 24.28
CA LEU A 77 15.89 -20.69 23.89
C LEU A 77 15.32 -19.80 25.00
N LEU A 78 14.53 -20.36 25.92
CA LEU A 78 13.95 -19.63 27.04
C LEU A 78 14.64 -20.03 28.34
N SER A 79 15.09 -19.05 29.12
CA SER A 79 15.65 -19.33 30.44
C SER A 79 14.61 -19.98 31.35
N SER A 80 15.07 -20.76 32.34
CA SER A 80 14.20 -21.44 33.30
C SER A 80 13.30 -20.46 34.08
N ALA A 81 13.78 -19.23 34.28
CA ALA A 81 13.01 -18.15 34.89
C ALA A 81 11.86 -17.66 33.99
N ARG A 82 12.10 -17.53 32.68
CA ARG A 82 11.08 -17.13 31.69
C ARG A 82 9.98 -18.19 31.56
N LEU A 83 10.34 -19.47 31.48
CA LEU A 83 9.35 -20.56 31.44
C LEU A 83 8.46 -20.57 32.70
N LYS A 84 9.05 -20.39 33.89
CA LYS A 84 8.30 -20.27 35.16
C LYS A 84 7.39 -19.04 35.22
N ALA A 85 7.79 -17.95 34.56
CA ALA A 85 6.98 -16.74 34.44
C ALA A 85 5.86 -16.83 33.39
N GLY A 86 5.69 -17.99 32.74
CA GLY A 86 4.62 -18.23 31.77
C GLY A 86 4.98 -17.94 30.32
N TYR A 87 6.25 -17.63 30.01
CA TYR A 87 6.69 -17.42 28.63
C TYR A 87 6.76 -18.74 27.88
N ARG A 88 6.25 -18.73 26.65
CA ARG A 88 6.26 -19.85 25.71
C ARG A 88 6.59 -19.36 24.29
N LEU A 89 7.00 -20.26 23.41
CA LEU A 89 7.14 -19.97 21.98
C LEU A 89 5.85 -20.38 21.25
N ALA A 90 5.19 -19.42 20.62
CA ALA A 90 3.91 -19.66 19.94
C ALA A 90 4.01 -20.73 18.85
N CYS A 91 5.15 -20.84 18.18
CA CYS A 91 5.37 -21.85 17.13
C CYS A 91 5.67 -23.26 17.64
N GLN A 92 5.89 -23.43 18.94
CA GLN A 92 6.17 -24.74 19.55
C GLN A 92 5.09 -25.16 20.54
N SER A 93 4.26 -24.22 21.00
CA SER A 93 3.15 -24.47 21.91
C SER A 93 1.93 -24.99 21.14
N VAL A 94 1.59 -26.25 21.33
CA VAL A 94 0.43 -26.89 20.69
C VAL A 94 -0.80 -26.73 21.56
N VAL A 95 -1.95 -26.42 20.94
CA VAL A 95 -3.23 -26.25 21.60
C VAL A 95 -3.87 -27.61 21.88
N GLU A 96 -4.14 -27.87 23.15
CA GLU A 96 -4.77 -29.11 23.67
C GLU A 96 -6.06 -28.83 24.45
N GLY A 97 -6.40 -27.56 24.67
CA GLY A 97 -7.62 -27.11 25.34
C GLY A 97 -7.72 -25.58 25.36
N ASP A 98 -8.77 -25.05 25.98
CA ASP A 98 -9.01 -23.60 26.03
C ASP A 98 -7.84 -22.85 26.66
N VAL A 99 -7.43 -21.75 26.03
CA VAL A 99 -6.26 -20.99 26.48
C VAL A 99 -6.40 -19.50 26.19
N THR A 100 -5.94 -18.69 27.15
CA THR A 100 -5.79 -17.24 26.99
C THR A 100 -4.32 -16.90 26.87
N VAL A 101 -3.97 -16.23 25.78
CA VAL A 101 -2.61 -15.95 25.35
C VAL A 101 -2.41 -14.44 25.33
N PHE A 102 -1.49 -13.96 26.16
CA PHE A 102 -1.05 -12.57 26.09
C PHE A 102 0.15 -12.47 25.17
N ILE A 103 0.06 -11.61 24.16
CA ILE A 103 1.18 -11.34 23.27
C ILE A 103 1.96 -10.16 23.88
N PRO A 104 3.20 -10.36 24.36
CA PRO A 104 4.00 -9.26 24.90
C PRO A 104 4.43 -8.31 23.78
N PRO A 105 4.65 -7.00 24.07
CA PRO A 105 5.05 -6.02 23.07
C PRO A 105 6.25 -6.44 22.20
N GLU A 106 7.22 -7.14 22.79
CA GLU A 106 8.44 -7.65 22.12
C GLU A 106 8.17 -8.59 20.92
N SER A 107 7.01 -9.28 20.91
CA SER A 107 6.64 -10.24 19.87
C SER A 107 5.38 -9.85 19.11
N ARG A 108 4.75 -8.73 19.47
CA ARG A 108 3.64 -8.17 18.69
C ARG A 108 4.20 -7.64 17.38
N LEU A 109 3.56 -8.04 16.29
CA LEU A 109 3.58 -7.24 15.08
C LEU A 109 2.53 -6.14 15.26
N GLU A 110 2.73 -5.25 16.24
CA GLU A 110 2.06 -3.95 16.17
C GLU A 110 2.58 -3.31 14.87
N ALA A 111 1.67 -2.79 14.04
CA ALA A 111 2.03 -1.92 12.94
C ALA A 111 3.03 -0.92 13.49
N ARG A 112 4.31 -1.05 13.08
CA ARG A 112 5.40 -0.23 13.62
C ARG A 112 4.88 1.20 13.62
N ARG A 113 4.93 1.84 14.80
CA ARG A 113 4.65 3.27 14.96
C ARG A 113 5.26 3.96 13.74
N ILE A 114 4.40 4.60 12.95
CA ILE A 114 4.81 5.53 11.91
C ILE A 114 5.85 6.41 12.58
N LEU A 115 7.06 6.48 12.04
CA LEU A 115 7.92 7.62 12.29
C LEU A 115 7.16 8.81 11.71
N ALA A 116 6.25 9.37 12.50
CA ALA A 116 5.37 10.48 12.12
C ALA A 116 6.12 11.83 12.15
N GLU A 117 7.39 11.81 12.53
CA GLU A 117 8.28 12.98 12.53
C GLU A 117 9.09 13.00 11.24
N GLY A 118 8.41 13.24 10.12
CA GLY A 118 9.02 13.78 8.91
C GLY A 118 9.00 15.30 8.97
N LEU A 119 10.05 15.97 8.50
CA LEU A 119 10.00 17.41 8.27
C LEU A 119 9.03 17.67 7.11
N SER A 120 7.86 18.23 7.40
CA SER A 120 6.98 18.72 6.34
C SER A 120 7.53 20.02 5.78
N ARG A 121 7.71 20.09 4.46
CA ARG A 121 7.98 21.35 3.77
C ARG A 121 6.65 22.04 3.50
N TRP A 122 6.64 23.36 3.60
CA TRP A 122 5.52 24.15 3.12
C TRP A 122 5.51 24.12 1.59
N PHE A 123 4.34 23.91 1.00
CA PHE A 123 4.11 24.00 -0.44
C PHE A 123 2.78 24.73 -0.69
N GLU A 124 2.68 25.40 -1.83
CA GLU A 124 1.41 25.93 -2.31
C GLU A 124 0.56 24.75 -2.83
N LEU A 125 -0.68 24.65 -2.34
CA LEU A 125 -1.56 23.56 -2.68
C LEU A 125 -2.13 23.77 -4.09
N ASP A 126 -1.58 23.03 -5.05
CA ASP A 126 -2.02 23.01 -6.46
C ASP A 126 -2.21 21.55 -6.92
N PRO A 127 -3.31 20.89 -6.52
CA PRO A 127 -3.56 19.49 -6.85
C PRO A 127 -3.91 19.33 -8.32
N ALA A 128 -3.42 18.26 -8.95
CA ALA A 128 -3.79 17.93 -10.33
C ALA A 128 -5.29 17.67 -10.47
N VAL A 129 -5.98 17.21 -9.42
CA VAL A 129 -7.43 17.18 -9.37
C VAL A 129 -8.01 18.37 -8.62
N ARG A 130 -8.91 19.11 -9.28
CA ARG A 130 -9.68 20.18 -8.65
C ARG A 130 -11.17 20.06 -8.94
N SER A 131 -11.99 20.63 -8.05
CA SER A 131 -13.43 20.73 -8.27
C SER A 131 -13.87 22.16 -8.56
N VAL A 132 -14.81 22.31 -9.51
CA VAL A 132 -15.39 23.58 -9.90
C VAL A 132 -16.90 23.46 -9.86
N ARG A 133 -17.56 24.31 -9.07
CA ARG A 133 -19.00 24.39 -9.04
C ARG A 133 -19.51 25.33 -10.13
N VAL A 134 -20.47 24.85 -10.93
CA VAL A 134 -21.11 25.61 -12.00
C VAL A 134 -22.63 25.48 -11.92
N VAL A 135 -23.31 26.61 -12.15
CA VAL A 135 -24.76 26.66 -12.30
C VAL A 135 -25.05 26.95 -13.75
N LEU A 136 -25.64 25.99 -14.45
CA LEU A 136 -25.93 26.05 -15.87
C LEU A 136 -27.34 26.62 -16.09
N ALA A 137 -27.50 27.43 -17.14
CA ALA A 137 -28.82 27.87 -17.58
C ALA A 137 -29.63 26.67 -18.07
N LYS A 138 -30.91 26.57 -17.70
CA LYS A 138 -31.79 25.50 -18.19
C LYS A 138 -32.06 25.67 -19.69
N PRO A 139 -32.10 24.59 -20.48
CA PRO A 139 -32.47 24.68 -21.89
C PRO A 139 -33.90 25.20 -22.05
N SER A 140 -34.15 25.91 -23.13
CA SER A 140 -35.48 26.45 -23.47
C SER A 140 -35.73 26.38 -24.97
N LEU A 141 -36.93 26.72 -25.42
CA LEU A 141 -37.21 26.82 -26.86
C LEU A 141 -36.34 27.88 -27.57
N LEU A 142 -35.79 28.85 -26.83
CA LEU A 142 -34.89 29.88 -27.34
C LEU A 142 -33.40 29.53 -27.17
N ASP A 143 -33.09 28.52 -26.38
CA ASP A 143 -31.73 28.05 -26.12
C ASP A 143 -31.69 26.52 -26.13
N THR A 144 -31.35 25.99 -27.30
CA THR A 144 -31.19 24.56 -27.57
C THR A 144 -29.73 24.11 -27.51
N THR A 145 -28.86 24.86 -26.81
CA THR A 145 -27.44 24.48 -26.65
C THR A 145 -27.35 23.08 -26.04
N PRO A 146 -26.60 22.14 -26.65
CA PRO A 146 -26.49 20.78 -26.13
C PRO A 146 -25.76 20.74 -24.78
N ASP A 147 -25.94 19.63 -24.05
CA ASP A 147 -25.56 19.53 -22.64
C ASP A 147 -24.05 19.67 -22.41
N PHE A 148 -23.22 19.13 -23.30
CA PHE A 148 -21.76 19.27 -23.21
C PHE A 148 -21.30 20.69 -23.51
N GLU A 149 -21.77 21.30 -24.60
CA GLU A 149 -21.42 22.68 -24.96
C GLU A 149 -21.87 23.66 -23.88
N ARG A 150 -23.02 23.40 -23.25
CA ARG A 150 -23.51 24.18 -22.11
C ARG A 150 -22.58 24.11 -20.91
N LEU A 151 -22.11 22.90 -20.57
CA LEU A 151 -21.11 22.70 -19.52
C LEU A 151 -19.78 23.35 -19.89
N PHE A 152 -19.29 23.10 -21.09
CA PHE A 152 -18.03 23.61 -21.62
C PHE A 152 -17.99 25.15 -21.62
N ASN A 153 -19.06 25.81 -22.08
CA ASN A 153 -19.14 27.27 -22.05
C ASN A 153 -19.07 27.82 -20.62
N ALA A 154 -19.75 27.19 -19.66
CA ALA A 154 -19.68 27.60 -18.26
C ALA A 154 -18.29 27.38 -17.64
N LEU A 155 -17.56 26.33 -18.05
CA LEU A 155 -16.18 26.10 -17.64
C LEU A 155 -15.22 27.11 -18.30
N LYS A 156 -15.45 27.46 -19.57
CA LYS A 156 -14.66 28.47 -20.29
C LYS A 156 -14.78 29.86 -19.65
N GLU A 157 -15.97 30.22 -19.16
CA GLU A 157 -16.17 31.46 -18.38
C GLU A 157 -15.37 31.47 -17.07
N ARG A 158 -14.98 30.30 -16.55
CA ARG A 158 -14.07 30.15 -15.39
C ARG A 158 -12.59 30.19 -15.77
N GLY A 159 -12.25 30.45 -17.04
CA GLY A 159 -10.87 30.54 -17.53
C GLY A 159 -10.28 29.20 -17.97
N LEU A 160 -11.09 28.13 -18.08
CA LEU A 160 -10.62 26.85 -18.60
C LEU A 160 -10.55 26.85 -20.13
N GLY A 161 -9.54 26.17 -20.67
CA GLY A 161 -9.29 26.06 -22.10
C GLY A 161 -10.15 24.99 -22.79
N GLU A 162 -9.58 24.29 -23.76
CA GLU A 162 -10.20 23.08 -24.29
C GLU A 162 -10.19 21.97 -23.25
N ILE A 163 -11.32 21.29 -23.08
CA ILE A 163 -11.50 20.25 -22.07
C ILE A 163 -11.99 18.97 -22.74
N LYS A 164 -11.33 17.86 -22.41
CA LYS A 164 -11.69 16.51 -22.81
C LYS A 164 -12.71 15.93 -21.84
N ILE A 165 -13.51 14.99 -22.32
CA ILE A 165 -14.45 14.24 -21.49
C ILE A 165 -14.48 12.81 -21.99
N GLU A 166 -14.39 11.86 -21.06
CA GLU A 166 -14.47 10.43 -21.38
C GLU A 166 -15.86 10.08 -21.92
N HIS A 167 -15.89 9.11 -22.84
CA HIS A 167 -17.12 8.75 -23.56
C HIS A 167 -18.23 8.31 -22.61
N GLU A 168 -17.90 7.52 -21.59
CA GLU A 168 -18.85 7.00 -20.60
C GLU A 168 -19.43 8.12 -19.69
N LEU A 169 -18.67 9.19 -19.46
CA LEU A 169 -19.20 10.35 -18.75
C LEU A 169 -20.13 11.17 -19.65
N MET A 170 -19.78 11.33 -20.93
CA MET A 170 -20.63 11.98 -21.93
C MET A 170 -22.00 11.30 -22.04
N GLN A 171 -22.04 9.96 -22.00
CA GLN A 171 -23.29 9.18 -22.03
C GLN A 171 -24.24 9.48 -20.86
N ARG A 172 -23.68 9.74 -19.66
CA ARG A 172 -24.45 9.98 -18.43
C ARG A 172 -24.73 11.45 -18.17
N LEU A 173 -23.97 12.35 -18.81
CA LEU A 173 -24.03 13.79 -18.58
C LEU A 173 -25.46 14.37 -18.65
N PRO A 174 -26.30 14.07 -19.67
CA PRO A 174 -27.65 14.61 -19.74
C PRO A 174 -28.51 14.31 -18.52
N THR A 175 -28.41 13.10 -17.98
CA THR A 175 -29.16 12.66 -16.81
C THR A 175 -28.67 13.39 -15.57
N ILE A 176 -27.35 13.42 -15.37
CA ILE A 176 -26.70 14.08 -14.22
C ILE A 176 -27.11 15.55 -14.14
N LEU A 177 -27.03 16.29 -15.25
CA LEU A 177 -27.36 17.72 -15.26
C LEU A 177 -28.80 17.98 -14.83
N ARG A 178 -29.75 17.15 -15.30
CA ARG A 178 -31.18 17.30 -14.99
C ARG A 178 -31.49 16.94 -13.53
N GLU A 179 -30.95 15.83 -13.04
CA GLU A 179 -31.13 15.38 -11.65
C GLU A 179 -30.50 16.37 -10.64
N ALA A 180 -29.40 16.99 -11.02
CA ALA A 180 -28.73 18.03 -10.23
C ALA A 180 -29.42 19.40 -10.30
N ASN A 181 -30.54 19.52 -11.02
CA ASN A 181 -31.21 20.80 -11.30
C ASN A 181 -30.26 21.86 -11.88
N TRP A 182 -29.35 21.43 -12.75
CA TRP A 182 -28.37 22.28 -13.44
C TRP A 182 -27.37 22.98 -12.51
N ASN A 183 -27.27 22.56 -11.24
CA ASN A 183 -26.23 22.99 -10.31
C ASN A 183 -25.32 21.79 -10.04
N VAL A 184 -24.14 21.79 -10.67
CA VAL A 184 -23.21 20.66 -10.65
C VAL A 184 -21.86 21.05 -10.11
N GLU A 185 -21.18 20.07 -9.54
CA GLU A 185 -19.77 20.10 -9.22
C GLU A 185 -19.03 19.26 -10.26
N VAL A 186 -18.03 19.86 -10.89
CA VAL A 186 -17.24 19.28 -11.97
C VAL A 186 -15.86 18.98 -11.43
N ILE A 187 -15.44 17.72 -11.51
CA ILE A 187 -14.10 17.29 -11.10
C ILE A 187 -13.22 17.24 -12.35
N LEU A 188 -12.14 18.01 -12.30
CA LEU A 188 -11.19 18.20 -13.39
C LEU A 188 -9.86 17.57 -13.04
N TRP A 189 -9.20 16.96 -14.02
CA TRP A 189 -7.81 16.54 -13.93
C TRP A 189 -6.95 17.40 -14.85
N MET A 190 -5.89 17.99 -14.30
CA MET A 190 -4.90 18.85 -14.96
C MET A 190 -5.50 20.02 -15.76
N ASP A 191 -6.72 20.45 -15.45
CA ASP A 191 -7.48 21.45 -16.23
C ASP A 191 -7.76 21.09 -17.69
N GLU A 192 -7.51 19.83 -18.05
CA GLU A 192 -7.60 19.34 -19.41
C GLU A 192 -8.71 18.30 -19.58
N GLU A 193 -9.17 17.64 -18.50
CA GLU A 193 -10.12 16.54 -18.58
C GLU A 193 -11.19 16.63 -17.49
N VAL A 194 -12.47 16.55 -17.89
CA VAL A 194 -13.57 16.28 -16.94
C VAL A 194 -13.58 14.80 -16.63
N ILE A 195 -13.25 14.46 -15.38
CA ILE A 195 -13.27 13.08 -14.90
C ILE A 195 -14.56 12.75 -14.14
N ALA A 196 -15.25 13.72 -13.53
CA ALA A 196 -16.56 13.49 -12.92
C ALA A 196 -17.47 14.72 -13.01
N VAL A 197 -18.78 14.48 -13.09
CA VAL A 197 -19.81 15.52 -12.92
C VAL A 197 -20.82 15.00 -11.91
N GLU A 198 -21.08 15.80 -10.89
CA GLU A 198 -21.90 15.40 -9.76
C GLU A 198 -22.84 16.52 -9.34
N ARG A 199 -23.81 16.21 -8.48
CA ARG A 199 -24.70 17.22 -7.92
C ARG A 199 -23.89 18.20 -7.06
N GLY A 200 -24.03 19.50 -7.34
CA GLY A 200 -23.30 20.57 -6.66
C GLY A 200 -23.85 20.87 -5.27
N SER A 201 -23.79 19.91 -4.35
CA SER A 201 -24.04 20.15 -2.92
C SER A 201 -22.82 20.78 -2.24
N GLY A 202 -21.59 20.53 -2.76
CA GLY A 202 -20.34 21.00 -2.16
C GLY A 202 -19.99 20.31 -0.84
N GLU A 203 -20.76 19.29 -0.45
CA GLU A 203 -20.63 18.57 0.83
C GLU A 203 -19.72 17.34 0.71
N ARG A 204 -19.35 16.93 -0.50
CA ARG A 204 -18.57 15.72 -0.72
C ARG A 204 -17.09 16.07 -0.95
N GLY A 205 -16.21 15.48 -0.16
CA GLY A 205 -14.76 15.73 -0.24
C GLY A 205 -14.12 15.19 -1.53
N VAL A 206 -12.98 15.75 -1.90
CA VAL A 206 -12.21 15.39 -3.10
C VAL A 206 -10.87 14.88 -2.61
N TYR A 207 -10.63 13.58 -2.77
CA TYR A 207 -9.47 12.93 -2.15
C TYR A 207 -8.50 12.37 -3.19
N GLY A 208 -7.27 12.20 -2.76
CA GLY A 208 -6.21 11.51 -3.48
C GLY A 208 -5.52 10.49 -2.58
N ALA A 209 -4.75 9.60 -3.17
CA ALA A 209 -3.89 8.69 -2.44
C ALA A 209 -2.44 8.79 -2.94
N ALA A 210 -1.47 8.77 -2.05
CA ALA A 210 -0.05 8.62 -2.38
C ALA A 210 0.42 7.26 -1.91
N VAL A 211 1.09 6.50 -2.79
CA VAL A 211 1.51 5.12 -2.53
C VAL A 211 3.00 4.99 -2.79
N ASP A 212 3.73 4.56 -1.77
CA ASP A 212 5.11 4.11 -1.91
C ASP A 212 5.16 2.58 -1.95
N ILE A 213 5.69 2.04 -3.05
CA ILE A 213 5.89 0.61 -3.25
C ILE A 213 7.36 0.28 -3.01
N GLY A 214 7.70 0.12 -1.73
CA GLY A 214 8.99 -0.41 -1.31
C GLY A 214 9.12 -1.92 -1.58
N THR A 215 10.36 -2.41 -1.60
CA THR A 215 10.65 -3.84 -1.77
C THR A 215 10.04 -4.65 -0.62
N SER A 216 10.16 -4.19 0.62
CA SER A 216 9.66 -4.92 1.79
C SER A 216 8.28 -4.49 2.26
N LYS A 217 7.90 -3.22 2.01
CA LYS A 217 6.70 -2.59 2.57
C LYS A 217 6.02 -1.71 1.55
N LEU A 218 4.71 -1.58 1.67
CA LEU A 218 3.92 -0.58 0.99
C LEU A 218 3.42 0.43 2.03
N VAL A 219 3.45 1.70 1.68
CA VAL A 219 2.87 2.78 2.49
C VAL A 219 1.85 3.53 1.64
N LEU A 220 0.69 3.84 2.22
CA LEU A 220 -0.36 4.63 1.58
C LEU A 220 -0.75 5.80 2.48
N HIS A 221 -0.74 7.00 1.90
CA HIS A 221 -1.30 8.21 2.48
C HIS A 221 -2.61 8.54 1.77
N LEU A 222 -3.68 8.69 2.53
CA LEU A 222 -4.95 9.22 2.04
C LEU A 222 -4.99 10.72 2.32
N VAL A 223 -5.26 11.53 1.29
CA VAL A 223 -5.10 12.98 1.34
C VAL A 223 -6.38 13.69 0.89
N ASP A 224 -6.78 14.74 1.60
CA ASP A 224 -7.77 15.70 1.13
C ASP A 224 -7.12 16.69 0.17
N LEU A 225 -7.53 16.67 -1.10
CA LEU A 225 -6.93 17.51 -2.14
C LEU A 225 -7.33 18.98 -2.02
N ARG A 226 -8.35 19.33 -1.22
CA ARG A 226 -8.75 20.72 -0.98
C ARG A 226 -7.94 21.38 0.12
N SER A 227 -7.52 20.62 1.14
CA SER A 227 -6.75 21.14 2.27
C SER A 227 -5.27 20.75 2.25
N GLY A 228 -4.91 19.69 1.52
CA GLY A 228 -3.59 19.06 1.56
C GLY A 228 -3.37 18.18 2.79
N GLU A 229 -4.38 17.99 3.63
CA GLU A 229 -4.26 17.23 4.88
C GLU A 229 -4.22 15.72 4.60
N THR A 230 -3.29 15.02 5.26
CA THR A 230 -3.28 13.55 5.28
C THR A 230 -4.29 13.06 6.32
N LEU A 231 -5.34 12.39 5.86
CA LEU A 231 -6.45 11.90 6.68
C LEU A 231 -6.16 10.55 7.34
N SER A 232 -5.37 9.71 6.67
CA SER A 232 -5.02 8.38 7.16
C SER A 232 -3.73 7.90 6.51
N VAL A 233 -2.92 7.17 7.27
CA VAL A 233 -1.71 6.49 6.78
C VAL A 233 -1.83 5.00 7.06
N LYS A 234 -1.63 4.16 6.04
CA LYS A 234 -1.67 2.70 6.14
C LYS A 234 -0.38 2.10 5.63
N MET A 235 -0.01 0.95 6.19
CA MET A 235 1.19 0.21 5.80
C MET A 235 0.86 -1.28 5.73
N ALA A 236 1.45 -1.96 4.76
CA ALA A 236 1.45 -3.42 4.68
C ALA A 236 2.85 -3.94 4.33
N GLU A 237 3.14 -5.19 4.68
CA GLU A 237 4.27 -5.90 4.09
C GLU A 237 4.02 -6.12 2.59
N ASN A 238 5.08 -6.09 1.80
CA ASN A 238 4.96 -6.33 0.37
C ASN A 238 4.68 -7.82 0.10
N PRO A 239 3.49 -8.21 -0.38
CA PRO A 239 3.13 -9.61 -0.57
C PRO A 239 4.00 -10.33 -1.62
N GLN A 240 4.77 -9.58 -2.42
CA GLN A 240 5.72 -10.15 -3.37
C GLN A 240 6.92 -10.82 -2.69
N LEU A 241 7.13 -10.60 -1.38
CA LEU A 241 8.22 -11.21 -0.60
C LEU A 241 8.26 -12.75 -0.73
N VAL A 242 7.10 -13.41 -0.87
CA VAL A 242 7.03 -14.87 -1.02
C VAL A 242 7.62 -15.40 -2.33
N TYR A 243 7.86 -14.51 -3.30
CA TYR A 243 8.44 -14.81 -4.62
C TYR A 243 9.85 -14.22 -4.81
N GLY A 244 10.40 -13.58 -3.77
CA GLY A 244 11.73 -12.99 -3.79
C GLY A 244 11.92 -12.00 -2.65
N GLU A 245 12.96 -12.22 -1.85
CA GLU A 245 13.33 -11.33 -0.73
C GLU A 245 13.93 -10.01 -1.24
N ASP A 246 14.56 -10.02 -2.42
CA ASP A 246 15.21 -8.86 -3.03
C ASP A 246 14.64 -8.52 -4.42
N ILE A 247 15.13 -7.42 -4.99
CA ILE A 247 14.70 -6.95 -6.31
C ILE A 247 15.11 -7.91 -7.43
N ILE A 248 16.31 -8.49 -7.39
CA ILE A 248 16.84 -9.32 -8.48
C ILE A 248 16.07 -10.64 -8.59
N SER A 249 15.79 -11.28 -7.46
CA SER A 249 14.97 -12.49 -7.38
C SER A 249 13.56 -12.24 -7.93
N ARG A 250 12.95 -11.09 -7.63
CA ARG A 250 11.65 -10.69 -8.21
C ARG A 250 11.72 -10.40 -9.70
N ILE A 251 12.77 -9.73 -10.19
CA ILE A 251 12.98 -9.51 -11.63
C ILE A 251 13.08 -10.86 -12.34
N ASN A 252 13.85 -11.79 -11.79
CA ASN A 252 14.00 -13.13 -12.36
C ASN A 252 12.66 -13.89 -12.37
N TYR A 253 11.92 -13.86 -11.26
CA TYR A 253 10.58 -14.45 -11.20
C TYR A 253 9.65 -13.84 -12.26
N ALA A 254 9.60 -12.51 -12.34
CA ALA A 254 8.77 -11.80 -13.33
C ALA A 254 9.16 -12.12 -14.79
N ALA A 255 10.45 -12.33 -15.05
CA ALA A 255 11.00 -12.47 -16.39
C ALA A 255 11.03 -13.90 -16.92
N PHE A 256 11.17 -14.89 -16.04
CA PHE A 256 11.44 -16.28 -16.42
C PHE A 256 10.34 -17.26 -16.00
N GLU A 257 9.53 -16.94 -14.99
CA GLU A 257 8.39 -17.78 -14.62
C GLU A 257 7.17 -17.47 -15.48
N GLU A 258 6.47 -18.52 -15.92
CA GLU A 258 5.27 -18.37 -16.73
C GLU A 258 4.17 -17.64 -15.93
N GLY A 259 3.74 -16.48 -16.46
CA GLY A 259 2.78 -15.61 -15.77
C GLY A 259 3.33 -14.94 -14.51
N GLY A 260 4.65 -14.96 -14.28
CA GLY A 260 5.30 -14.41 -13.09
C GLY A 260 5.01 -12.91 -12.91
N LEU A 261 5.19 -12.12 -13.97
CA LEU A 261 4.89 -10.68 -13.96
C LEU A 261 3.45 -10.37 -13.57
N ALA A 262 2.48 -11.00 -14.23
CA ALA A 262 1.06 -10.78 -13.96
C ALA A 262 0.68 -11.18 -12.52
N ARG A 263 1.34 -12.21 -11.96
CA ARG A 263 1.14 -12.63 -10.57
C ARG A 263 1.69 -11.59 -9.59
N LEU A 264 2.92 -11.13 -9.77
CA LEU A 264 3.51 -10.10 -8.91
C LEU A 264 2.74 -8.78 -8.99
N GLN A 265 2.32 -8.40 -10.19
CA GLN A 265 1.49 -7.22 -10.43
C GLN A 265 0.15 -7.34 -9.67
N ARG A 266 -0.53 -8.48 -9.77
CA ARG A 266 -1.79 -8.72 -9.05
C ARG A 266 -1.63 -8.57 -7.55
N LEU A 267 -0.58 -9.14 -6.97
CA LEU A 267 -0.33 -9.08 -5.52
C LEU A 267 -0.15 -7.64 -5.03
N VAL A 268 0.61 -6.81 -5.76
CA VAL A 268 0.81 -5.41 -5.37
C VAL A 268 -0.48 -4.59 -5.55
N ILE A 269 -1.25 -4.81 -6.61
CA ILE A 269 -2.55 -4.17 -6.82
C ILE A 269 -3.54 -4.55 -5.70
N GLU A 270 -3.61 -5.83 -5.32
CA GLU A 270 -4.48 -6.31 -4.25
C GLU A 270 -4.10 -5.71 -2.89
N ALA A 271 -2.79 -5.61 -2.59
CA ALA A 271 -2.31 -4.95 -1.38
C ALA A 271 -2.68 -3.45 -1.36
N ILE A 272 -2.45 -2.72 -2.46
CA ILE A 272 -2.83 -1.31 -2.57
C ILE A 272 -4.33 -1.14 -2.37
N ASN A 273 -5.15 -1.97 -3.01
CA ASN A 273 -6.60 -1.93 -2.85
C ASN A 273 -7.05 -2.19 -1.40
N SER A 274 -6.38 -3.10 -0.68
CA SER A 274 -6.64 -3.32 0.74
C SER A 274 -6.28 -2.10 1.58
N LEU A 275 -5.11 -1.48 1.33
CA LEU A 275 -4.68 -0.26 2.02
C LEU A 275 -5.64 0.90 1.78
N ILE A 276 -6.12 1.09 0.54
CA ILE A 276 -7.14 2.10 0.19
C ILE A 276 -8.40 1.86 1.00
N GLU A 277 -8.90 0.61 1.03
CA GLU A 277 -10.12 0.29 1.75
C GLU A 277 -10.01 0.55 3.25
N ASP A 278 -8.89 0.15 3.87
CA ASP A 278 -8.66 0.36 5.30
C ASP A 278 -8.46 1.85 5.62
N ALA A 279 -7.79 2.62 4.76
CA ALA A 279 -7.64 4.06 4.90
C ALA A 279 -8.99 4.79 4.78
N CYS A 280 -9.80 4.42 3.80
CA CYS A 280 -11.14 4.98 3.60
C CYS A 280 -12.05 4.67 4.79
N ARG A 281 -11.98 3.44 5.33
CA ARG A 281 -12.77 3.01 6.50
C ARG A 281 -12.40 3.80 7.75
N GLU A 282 -11.11 4.08 7.96
CA GLU A 282 -10.65 4.89 9.10
C GLU A 282 -11.06 6.36 8.97
N ALA A 283 -10.93 6.94 7.77
CA ALA A 283 -11.29 8.33 7.50
C ALA A 283 -12.80 8.56 7.34
N GLY A 284 -13.61 7.50 7.26
CA GLY A 284 -15.06 7.60 7.05
C GLY A 284 -15.44 8.11 5.65
N ILE A 285 -14.63 7.81 4.63
CA ILE A 285 -14.86 8.24 3.24
C ILE A 285 -15.19 7.06 2.33
N GLU A 286 -15.84 7.34 1.19
CA GLU A 286 -16.10 6.35 0.15
C GLU A 286 -14.92 6.28 -0.84
N ARG A 287 -14.55 5.08 -1.30
CA ARG A 287 -13.40 4.88 -2.20
C ARG A 287 -13.54 5.56 -3.57
N ASP A 288 -14.78 5.77 -4.00
CA ASP A 288 -15.14 6.47 -5.23
C ASP A 288 -15.01 8.00 -5.11
N ARG A 289 -14.56 8.50 -3.95
CA ARG A 289 -14.17 9.90 -3.74
C ARG A 289 -12.67 10.14 -3.93
N ILE A 290 -11.91 9.08 -4.23
CA ILE A 290 -10.50 9.17 -4.59
C ILE A 290 -10.39 9.33 -6.10
N TYR A 291 -9.94 10.50 -6.54
CA TYR A 291 -9.90 10.88 -7.96
C TYR A 291 -8.50 10.81 -8.57
N GLU A 292 -7.47 10.65 -7.74
CA GLU A 292 -6.09 10.48 -8.19
C GLU A 292 -5.29 9.61 -7.22
N VAL A 293 -4.41 8.79 -7.78
CA VAL A 293 -3.46 8.00 -7.02
C VAL A 293 -2.06 8.27 -7.55
N THR A 294 -1.17 8.84 -6.74
CA THR A 294 0.25 8.98 -7.08
C THR A 294 1.02 7.78 -6.55
N VAL A 295 1.89 7.19 -7.36
CA VAL A 295 2.66 6.00 -7.02
C VAL A 295 4.15 6.22 -7.25
N VAL A 296 4.95 5.79 -6.28
CA VAL A 296 6.41 5.79 -6.32
C VAL A 296 6.95 4.41 -5.94
N GLY A 297 8.22 4.19 -6.23
CA GLY A 297 8.92 2.95 -5.93
C GLY A 297 10.12 2.79 -6.85
N ASN A 298 11.07 1.93 -6.44
CA ASN A 298 12.25 1.68 -7.25
C ASN A 298 11.88 1.15 -8.63
N THR A 299 12.80 1.24 -9.59
CA THR A 299 12.54 0.94 -11.00
C THR A 299 11.89 -0.44 -11.21
N ALA A 300 12.27 -1.46 -10.43
CA ALA A 300 11.68 -2.78 -10.55
C ALA A 300 10.22 -2.83 -10.04
N MET A 301 9.96 -2.24 -8.87
CA MET A 301 8.60 -2.15 -8.31
C MET A 301 7.68 -1.31 -9.21
N HIS A 302 8.18 -0.20 -9.74
CA HIS A 302 7.52 0.62 -10.75
C HIS A 302 7.09 -0.21 -11.97
N HIS A 303 8.01 -0.99 -12.54
CA HIS A 303 7.72 -1.80 -13.74
C HIS A 303 6.72 -2.91 -13.44
N ILE A 304 6.90 -3.62 -12.32
CA ILE A 304 5.99 -4.70 -11.92
C ILE A 304 4.58 -4.17 -11.68
N PHE A 305 4.44 -3.03 -10.99
CA PHE A 305 3.15 -2.37 -10.74
C PHE A 305 2.43 -2.01 -12.05
N LEU A 306 3.15 -1.42 -13.01
CA LEU A 306 2.60 -1.05 -14.32
C LEU A 306 2.44 -2.23 -15.29
N GLY A 307 2.90 -3.43 -14.92
CA GLY A 307 2.86 -4.61 -15.80
C GLY A 307 3.87 -4.52 -16.95
N TYR A 308 4.91 -3.72 -16.81
CA TYR A 308 6.04 -3.68 -17.74
C TYR A 308 7.06 -4.75 -17.39
N SER A 309 7.62 -5.42 -18.40
CA SER A 309 8.62 -6.46 -18.16
C SER A 309 9.89 -5.85 -17.55
N PRO A 310 10.33 -6.28 -16.35
CA PRO A 310 11.56 -5.77 -15.74
C PRO A 310 12.80 -6.54 -16.21
N LYS A 311 12.68 -7.47 -17.17
CA LYS A 311 13.74 -8.40 -17.58
C LYS A 311 15.08 -7.73 -17.91
N GLN A 312 15.04 -6.58 -18.58
CA GLN A 312 16.26 -5.85 -18.97
C GLN A 312 16.95 -5.13 -17.81
N LEU A 313 16.34 -5.09 -16.62
CA LEU A 313 16.98 -4.61 -15.39
C LEU A 313 17.93 -5.64 -14.78
N ALA A 314 17.78 -6.94 -15.09
CA ALA A 314 18.66 -8.00 -14.60
C ALA A 314 19.89 -8.24 -15.51
N VAL A 315 19.95 -7.61 -16.69
CA VAL A 315 21.01 -7.85 -17.67
C VAL A 315 21.65 -6.53 -18.07
N ALA A 316 22.97 -6.45 -18.04
CA ALA A 316 23.68 -5.27 -18.53
C ALA A 316 23.28 -4.96 -19.98
N PRO A 317 22.93 -3.71 -20.32
CA PRO A 317 23.21 -2.48 -19.57
C PRO A 317 22.06 -1.94 -18.68
N TYR A 318 21.23 -2.81 -18.10
CA TYR A 318 20.24 -2.48 -17.04
C TYR A 318 19.18 -1.46 -17.46
N VAL A 319 18.63 -1.61 -18.66
CA VAL A 319 17.80 -0.59 -19.29
C VAL A 319 16.33 -0.73 -18.86
N ALA A 320 15.78 0.33 -18.28
CA ALA A 320 14.35 0.45 -17.99
C ALA A 320 13.51 0.61 -19.27
N VAL A 321 12.27 0.10 -19.26
CA VAL A 321 11.32 0.26 -20.37
C VAL A 321 10.96 1.73 -20.56
N VAL A 322 10.77 2.46 -19.46
CA VAL A 322 10.40 3.87 -19.47
C VAL A 322 11.10 4.63 -18.35
N ARG A 323 11.57 5.84 -18.69
CA ARG A 323 12.11 6.82 -17.73
C ARG A 323 11.13 7.97 -17.45
N ARG A 324 10.22 8.26 -18.37
CA ARG A 324 9.21 9.32 -18.21
C ARG A 324 8.16 8.91 -17.19
N SER A 325 7.47 9.90 -16.63
CA SER A 325 6.26 9.66 -15.85
C SER A 325 5.20 8.97 -16.69
N VAL A 326 4.31 8.25 -16.02
CA VAL A 326 3.23 7.48 -16.66
C VAL A 326 1.92 7.83 -15.97
N SER A 327 0.92 8.23 -16.77
CA SER A 327 -0.46 8.38 -16.31
C SER A 327 -1.32 7.32 -16.99
N VAL A 328 -2.05 6.53 -16.19
CA VAL A 328 -3.01 5.52 -16.68
C VAL A 328 -4.30 5.60 -15.88
N LYS A 329 -5.42 5.17 -16.46
CA LYS A 329 -6.69 5.15 -15.72
C LYS A 329 -6.64 4.06 -14.65
N ALA A 330 -7.15 4.35 -13.46
CA ALA A 330 -7.20 3.40 -12.34
C ALA A 330 -7.85 2.06 -12.72
N ARG A 331 -8.92 2.11 -13.51
CA ARG A 331 -9.61 0.92 -14.07
C ARG A 331 -8.72 0.01 -14.93
N GLN A 332 -7.71 0.56 -15.61
CA GLN A 332 -6.80 -0.22 -16.46
C GLN A 332 -5.81 -1.04 -15.64
N LEU A 333 -5.42 -0.54 -14.46
CA LEU A 333 -4.57 -1.25 -13.51
C LEU A 333 -5.39 -2.09 -12.51
N GLY A 334 -6.69 -1.90 -12.39
CA GLY A 334 -7.51 -2.57 -11.38
C GLY A 334 -7.41 -1.96 -9.98
N ILE A 335 -7.02 -0.68 -9.89
CA ILE A 335 -7.06 0.10 -8.64
C ILE A 335 -8.51 0.54 -8.39
N LYS A 336 -9.03 0.21 -7.20
CA LYS A 336 -10.44 0.35 -6.81
C LYS A 336 -10.73 1.71 -6.17
N VAL A 337 -10.62 2.75 -6.98
CA VAL A 337 -10.97 4.15 -6.65
C VAL A 337 -12.07 4.63 -7.60
N TYR A 338 -12.26 5.95 -7.78
CA TYR A 338 -13.18 6.45 -8.80
C TYR A 338 -12.81 5.92 -10.19
N GLU A 339 -13.80 5.52 -10.99
CA GLU A 339 -13.57 4.72 -12.20
C GLU A 339 -12.74 5.45 -13.28
N LEU A 340 -12.86 6.79 -13.35
CA LEU A 340 -12.11 7.66 -14.27
C LEU A 340 -10.91 8.33 -13.59
N ALA A 341 -10.58 7.96 -12.35
CA ALA A 341 -9.41 8.45 -11.66
C ALA A 341 -8.13 8.08 -12.42
N ASN A 342 -7.12 8.94 -12.30
CA ASN A 342 -5.80 8.70 -12.84
C ASN A 342 -4.88 8.08 -11.78
N VAL A 343 -4.03 7.17 -12.22
CA VAL A 343 -2.86 6.70 -11.48
C VAL A 343 -1.65 7.34 -12.13
N PHE A 344 -1.00 8.23 -11.41
CA PHE A 344 0.21 8.92 -11.83
C PHE A 344 1.43 8.26 -11.19
N VAL A 345 2.36 7.79 -12.02
CA VAL A 345 3.61 7.19 -11.55
C VAL A 345 4.77 8.11 -11.92
N LEU A 346 5.61 8.44 -10.93
CA LEU A 346 6.75 9.33 -11.10
C LEU A 346 7.80 8.74 -12.08
N PRO A 347 8.65 9.59 -12.69
CA PRO A 347 9.68 9.13 -13.62
C PRO A 347 10.78 8.29 -12.94
N ASN A 348 11.45 7.42 -13.70
CA ASN A 348 12.65 6.71 -13.24
C ASN A 348 13.92 7.45 -13.69
N ILE A 349 14.94 7.48 -12.84
CA ILE A 349 16.25 8.04 -13.18
C ILE A 349 17.06 7.03 -14.01
N ALA A 350 17.17 5.79 -13.55
CA ALA A 350 17.98 4.73 -14.17
C ALA A 350 17.44 3.32 -13.85
N GLY A 351 18.18 2.27 -14.20
CA GLY A 351 17.78 0.88 -13.97
C GLY A 351 17.59 0.50 -12.50
N PHE A 352 18.35 1.14 -11.59
CA PHE A 352 18.31 0.88 -10.14
C PHE A 352 18.05 2.14 -9.31
N VAL A 353 17.69 3.26 -9.95
CA VAL A 353 17.32 4.51 -9.27
C VAL A 353 15.94 4.89 -9.82
N GLY A 354 14.91 4.67 -9.01
CA GLY A 354 13.52 4.68 -9.45
C GLY A 354 12.78 5.97 -9.17
N ALA A 355 11.46 5.83 -9.07
CA ALA A 355 10.52 6.93 -8.84
C ALA A 355 10.48 7.35 -7.36
N ASP A 356 10.80 6.45 -6.45
CA ASP A 356 11.05 6.70 -5.03
C ASP A 356 12.17 7.73 -4.83
N ALA A 357 13.32 7.52 -5.47
CA ALA A 357 14.44 8.45 -5.49
C ALA A 357 14.06 9.87 -5.95
N VAL A 358 13.18 9.97 -6.96
CA VAL A 358 12.68 11.27 -7.42
C VAL A 358 11.79 11.92 -6.36
N ALA A 359 10.99 11.13 -5.66
CA ALA A 359 10.17 11.61 -4.55
C ALA A 359 11.04 12.17 -3.41
N ASP A 360 12.16 11.53 -3.07
CA ASP A 360 13.08 12.04 -2.05
C ASP A 360 13.73 13.37 -2.45
N VAL A 361 14.15 13.48 -3.72
CA VAL A 361 14.71 14.73 -4.26
C VAL A 361 13.67 15.86 -4.20
N LEU A 362 12.41 15.58 -4.56
CA LEU A 362 11.32 16.55 -4.48
C LEU A 362 10.99 16.93 -3.03
N ALA A 363 10.87 15.93 -2.15
CA ALA A 363 10.51 16.11 -0.75
C ALA A 363 11.58 16.87 0.03
N THR A 364 12.86 16.71 -0.32
CA THR A 364 13.98 17.40 0.36
C THR A 364 14.25 18.80 -0.19
N GLY A 365 13.91 19.06 -1.46
CA GLY A 365 14.23 20.33 -2.11
C GLY A 365 15.71 20.52 -2.40
N ILE A 366 16.50 19.45 -2.45
CA ILE A 366 17.94 19.53 -2.77
C ILE A 366 18.19 20.24 -4.12
N TYR A 367 17.26 20.11 -5.07
CA TYR A 367 17.27 20.76 -6.38
C TYR A 367 16.95 22.26 -6.35
N GLU A 368 16.54 22.81 -5.20
CA GLU A 368 16.29 24.24 -5.00
C GLU A 368 17.45 24.91 -4.23
N SER A 369 18.30 24.12 -3.58
CA SER A 369 19.38 24.59 -2.72
C SER A 369 20.58 25.10 -3.53
N ASP A 370 21.19 26.19 -3.08
CA ASP A 370 22.49 26.67 -3.59
C ASP A 370 23.66 25.83 -3.03
N ASN A 371 23.46 25.26 -1.84
CA ASN A 371 24.49 24.55 -1.10
C ASN A 371 24.64 23.12 -1.63
N MET A 372 25.89 22.69 -1.78
CA MET A 372 26.23 21.29 -1.99
C MET A 372 25.70 20.46 -0.83
N SER A 373 24.80 19.54 -1.13
CA SER A 373 24.08 18.74 -0.14
C SER A 373 24.21 17.26 -0.46
N ILE A 374 24.07 16.42 0.56
CA ILE A 374 23.98 14.97 0.42
C ILE A 374 22.63 14.52 0.93
N LEU A 375 21.95 13.71 0.12
CA LEU A 375 20.73 13.00 0.47
C LEU A 375 21.03 11.51 0.41
N ILE A 376 20.63 10.79 1.45
CA ILE A 376 20.85 9.34 1.57
C ILE A 376 19.50 8.72 1.91
N ASP A 377 18.93 7.96 0.97
CA ASP A 377 17.84 7.04 1.26
C ASP A 377 18.44 5.72 1.74
N VAL A 378 17.94 5.23 2.87
CA VAL A 378 18.46 4.03 3.55
C VAL A 378 17.36 2.99 3.58
N GLY A 379 17.33 2.15 2.55
CA GLY A 379 16.52 0.95 2.49
C GLY A 379 17.33 -0.31 2.16
N THR A 380 16.64 -1.31 1.63
CA THR A 380 17.23 -2.56 1.11
C THR A 380 18.31 -2.26 0.06
N ASN A 381 18.05 -1.26 -0.79
CA ASN A 381 19.08 -0.53 -1.50
C ASN A 381 19.27 0.82 -0.82
N SER A 382 20.48 1.35 -0.90
CA SER A 382 20.74 2.71 -0.45
C SER A 382 21.07 3.57 -1.65
N GLU A 383 20.28 4.62 -1.84
CA GLU A 383 20.45 5.62 -2.86
C GLU A 383 21.11 6.85 -2.25
N VAL A 384 22.21 7.30 -2.86
CA VAL A 384 22.94 8.50 -2.44
C VAL A 384 22.87 9.51 -3.55
N PHE A 385 22.46 10.73 -3.21
CA PHE A 385 22.45 11.89 -4.08
C PHE A 385 23.40 12.94 -3.53
N VAL A 386 24.22 13.51 -4.41
CA VAL A 386 25.10 14.63 -4.07
C VAL A 386 24.85 15.73 -5.10
N GLY A 387 24.51 16.92 -4.65
CA GLY A 387 24.21 18.01 -5.57
C GLY A 387 23.56 19.22 -4.94
N ASN A 388 23.07 20.08 -5.82
CA ASN A 388 22.36 21.32 -5.53
C ASN A 388 21.47 21.67 -6.74
N ARG A 389 21.00 22.93 -6.86
CA ARG A 389 20.17 23.38 -7.99
C ARG A 389 20.82 23.32 -9.37
N GLU A 390 22.15 23.24 -9.46
CA GLU A 390 22.87 23.24 -10.74
C GLU A 390 22.96 21.83 -11.33
N ASP A 391 23.30 20.86 -10.49
CA ASP A 391 23.36 19.46 -10.88
C ASP A 391 23.21 18.54 -9.66
N ILE A 392 22.70 17.33 -9.90
CA ILE A 392 22.55 16.28 -8.90
C ILE A 392 23.01 14.96 -9.51
N VAL A 393 24.02 14.35 -8.89
CA VAL A 393 24.47 13.00 -9.23
C VAL A 393 23.91 12.00 -8.23
N SER A 394 23.49 10.83 -8.74
CA SER A 394 22.93 9.75 -7.94
C SER A 394 23.71 8.45 -8.13
N CYS A 395 23.85 7.66 -7.08
CA CYS A 395 24.24 6.25 -7.17
C CYS A 395 23.33 5.39 -6.28
N SER A 396 23.16 4.12 -6.64
CA SER A 396 22.48 3.11 -5.80
C SER A 396 23.46 2.01 -5.48
N THR A 397 23.46 1.55 -4.22
CA THR A 397 24.27 0.44 -3.74
C THR A 397 23.39 -0.58 -3.01
N PRO A 398 23.61 -1.89 -3.21
CA PRO A 398 23.00 -2.90 -2.36
C PRO A 398 23.50 -2.71 -0.92
N ALA A 399 22.60 -2.44 0.01
CA ALA A 399 22.93 -2.31 1.44
C ALA A 399 22.44 -3.51 2.26
N GLY A 400 21.38 -4.16 1.79
CA GLY A 400 20.68 -5.22 2.50
C GLY A 400 19.70 -4.66 3.55
N PRO A 401 18.69 -5.42 3.96
CA PRO A 401 17.56 -4.90 4.73
C PRO A 401 17.83 -4.80 6.25
N ALA A 402 19.09 -4.70 6.66
CA ALA A 402 19.47 -4.67 8.08
C ALA A 402 18.83 -3.49 8.82
N PHE A 403 18.83 -2.29 8.23
CA PHE A 403 18.17 -1.10 8.79
C PHE A 403 16.64 -1.18 8.75
N GLU A 404 16.06 -2.05 7.91
CA GLU A 404 14.63 -2.34 7.93
C GLU A 404 14.25 -3.35 9.03
N GLY A 405 15.24 -3.91 9.75
CA GLY A 405 15.08 -4.89 10.84
C GLY A 405 15.11 -6.35 10.38
N MET A 406 15.52 -6.61 9.14
CA MET A 406 15.62 -7.95 8.57
C MET A 406 17.04 -8.52 8.79
N HIS A 407 17.14 -9.84 8.99
CA HIS A 407 18.40 -10.56 9.27
C HIS A 407 19.20 -10.09 10.51
N LEU A 408 18.60 -9.30 11.40
CA LEU A 408 19.18 -8.95 12.70
C LEU A 408 18.64 -9.90 13.79
N GLU A 409 19.54 -10.48 14.59
CA GLU A 409 19.18 -11.39 15.69
C GLU A 409 18.25 -10.73 16.72
N HIS A 410 18.33 -9.41 16.88
CA HIS A 410 17.50 -8.63 17.81
C HIS A 410 16.90 -7.34 17.18
N GLY A 411 16.79 -7.25 15.85
CA GLY A 411 16.29 -6.06 15.14
C GLY A 411 14.78 -5.89 15.11
#